data_AF-A0A925KJY5-F1
#
_entry.id   AF-A0A925KJY5-F1
#
_cell.length_a   1.000
_cell.length_b   1.000
_cell.length_c   1.000
_cell.angle_alpha   90.00
_cell.angle_beta   90.00
_cell.angle_gamma   90.00
#
_symmetry.space_group_name_H-M   'P 1'
#
loop_
_entity.id
_entity.type
_entity.pdbx_description
1 polymer ?
#
loop_
_entity_poly.entity_id
_entity_poly.type
_entity_poly.pdbx_seq_one_letter_code
_entity_poly.pdbx_strand_id
1 'polypeptide(L)'
;METLIIAEHDHAAPKPVALSAVSAAKAIAQPLHNEPLHILVAGQGCAATAQAAANIAGIDKVLVADAEQYAHQLAEEVAGLVVSIADCYT
;
A
#
# COMPACT_ATOMS: atom_id res chain seq x y z
N MET A 1 12.22 -11.70 1.59
CA MET A 1 11.84 -10.35 2.03
C MET A 1 10.70 -9.92 1.14
N GLU A 2 9.70 -9.23 1.69
CA GLU A 2 8.60 -8.64 0.93
C GLU A 2 8.65 -7.12 1.14
N THR A 3 8.30 -6.33 0.12
CA THR A 3 8.27 -4.86 0.28
C THR A 3 6.83 -4.40 0.46
N LEU A 4 6.56 -3.64 1.53
CA LEU A 4 5.28 -2.99 1.75
C LEU A 4 5.33 -1.52 1.30
N ILE A 5 4.43 -1.14 0.41
CA ILE A 5 4.17 0.25 0.02
C ILE A 5 2.88 0.72 0.71
N ILE A 6 2.92 1.87 1.39
CA ILE A 6 1.73 2.49 1.98
C ILE A 6 1.15 3.48 0.95
N ALA A 7 -0.10 3.27 0.54
CA ALA A 7 -0.75 4.11 -0.45
C ALA A 7 -1.52 5.26 0.21
N GLU A 8 -1.00 6.47 0.09
CA GLU A 8 -1.83 7.68 0.25
C GLU A 8 -2.87 7.75 -0.88
N HIS A 9 -4.10 8.10 -0.54
CA HIS A 9 -5.19 8.19 -1.50
C HIS A 9 -6.18 9.31 -1.15
N ASP A 10 -7.05 9.65 -2.10
CA ASP A 10 -8.14 10.61 -1.93
C ASP A 10 -9.53 9.93 -1.88
N HIS A 11 -9.56 8.65 -1.52
CA HIS A 11 -10.74 7.75 -1.48
C HIS A 11 -11.28 7.35 -2.85
N ALA A 12 -10.77 7.93 -3.93
CA ALA A 12 -11.09 7.52 -5.30
C ALA A 12 -9.93 6.74 -5.94
N ALA A 13 -8.70 7.24 -5.78
CA ALA A 13 -7.52 6.62 -6.37
C ALA A 13 -6.26 6.82 -5.50
N PRO A 14 -5.23 5.96 -5.67
CA PRO A 14 -3.92 6.21 -5.11
C PRO A 14 -3.35 7.53 -5.66
N LYS A 15 -2.79 8.37 -4.79
CA LYS A 15 -2.15 9.61 -5.21
C LYS A 15 -0.92 9.32 -6.08
N PRO A 16 -0.49 10.25 -6.96
CA PRO A 16 0.70 10.06 -7.80
C PRO A 16 1.97 9.72 -7.01
N VAL A 17 2.08 10.18 -5.75
CA VAL A 17 3.20 9.85 -4.87
C VAL A 17 3.30 8.35 -4.57
N ALA A 18 2.17 7.63 -4.50
CA ALA A 18 2.16 6.17 -4.33
C ALA A 18 2.77 5.48 -5.56
N LEU A 19 2.53 5.98 -6.76
CA LEU A 19 3.12 5.43 -8.00
C LEU A 19 4.65 5.62 -8.04
N SER A 20 5.15 6.74 -7.53
CA SER A 20 6.58 6.98 -7.37
C SER A 20 7.21 6.00 -6.39
N ALA A 21 6.54 5.73 -5.26
CA ALA A 21 6.98 4.74 -4.29
C ALA A 21 7.01 3.33 -4.87
N VAL A 22 5.97 2.92 -5.63
CA VAL A 22 5.97 1.63 -6.33
C VAL A 22 7.11 1.53 -7.35
N SER A 23 7.38 2.60 -8.10
CA SER A 23 8.49 2.63 -9.06
C SER A 23 9.84 2.45 -8.38
N ALA A 24 10.06 3.11 -7.24
CA ALA A 24 11.26 2.94 -6.43
C ALA A 24 11.38 1.52 -5.86
N ALA A 25 10.29 0.97 -5.32
CA ALA A 25 10.25 -0.40 -4.79
C ALA A 25 10.61 -1.43 -5.87
N LYS A 26 10.08 -1.28 -7.10
CA LYS A 26 10.43 -2.13 -8.24
C LYS A 26 11.92 -2.05 -8.57
N ALA A 27 12.49 -0.85 -8.60
CA ALA A 27 13.90 -0.66 -8.90
C ALA A 27 14.83 -1.31 -7.84
N ILE A 28 14.36 -1.41 -6.59
CA ILE A 28 15.06 -2.09 -5.49
C ILE A 28 14.90 -3.62 -5.59
N ALA A 29 13.69 -4.10 -5.90
CA ALA A 29 13.38 -5.53 -5.96
C ALA A 29 13.99 -6.26 -7.19
N GLN A 30 14.11 -5.56 -8.33
CA GLN A 30 14.69 -6.12 -9.57
C GLN A 30 16.11 -6.70 -9.41
N PRO A 31 17.07 -6.00 -8.77
CA PRO A 31 18.41 -6.54 -8.54
C PRO A 31 18.48 -7.60 -7.42
N LEU A 32 17.45 -7.75 -6.59
CA LEU A 32 17.45 -8.57 -5.36
C LEU A 32 16.46 -9.74 -5.43
N HIS A 33 16.51 -10.59 -6.46
CA HIS A 33 15.67 -11.80 -6.58
C HIS A 33 14.15 -11.58 -6.76
N ASN A 34 13.70 -10.46 -7.34
CA ASN A 34 12.30 -10.24 -7.72
C ASN A 34 11.33 -10.44 -6.53
N GLU A 35 11.62 -9.73 -5.44
CA GLU A 35 10.81 -9.77 -4.22
C GLU A 35 9.40 -9.22 -4.45
N PRO A 36 8.37 -9.82 -3.83
CA PRO A 36 7.00 -9.41 -4.03
C PRO A 36 6.75 -8.01 -3.45
N LEU A 37 5.95 -7.24 -4.18
CA LEU A 37 5.53 -5.90 -3.79
C LEU A 37 4.08 -5.91 -3.34
N HIS A 38 3.88 -5.58 -2.07
CA HIS A 38 2.57 -5.46 -1.46
C HIS A 38 2.21 -3.99 -1.29
N ILE A 39 0.95 -3.61 -1.51
CA ILE A 39 0.48 -2.24 -1.31
C ILE A 39 -0.68 -2.21 -0.32
N LEU A 40 -0.60 -1.33 0.69
CA LEU A 40 -1.64 -1.14 1.70
C LEU A 40 -2.50 0.08 1.34
N VAL A 41 -3.81 -0.14 1.27
CA VAL A 41 -4.85 0.88 1.13
C VAL A 41 -5.65 0.92 2.43
N ALA A 42 -5.51 2.01 3.19
CA ALA A 42 -6.22 2.22 4.45
C ALA A 42 -7.14 3.44 4.33
N GLY A 43 -8.45 3.22 4.45
CA GLY A 43 -9.47 4.26 4.28
C GLY A 43 -10.87 3.79 4.63
N GLN A 44 -11.88 4.64 4.40
CA GLN A 44 -13.30 4.26 4.44
C GLN A 44 -13.84 4.21 3.02
N GLY A 45 -14.54 3.12 2.66
CA GLY A 45 -15.13 2.93 1.34
C GLY A 45 -14.08 2.86 0.23
N CYS A 46 -12.91 2.28 0.51
CA CYS A 46 -11.71 2.40 -0.33
C CYS A 46 -11.60 1.33 -1.43
N ALA A 47 -12.70 0.61 -1.73
CA ALA A 47 -12.72 -0.44 -2.75
C ALA A 47 -12.28 0.04 -4.15
N ALA A 48 -12.67 1.26 -4.55
CA ALA A 48 -12.26 1.85 -5.83
C ALA A 48 -10.74 2.09 -5.86
N THR A 49 -10.19 2.65 -4.80
CA THR A 49 -8.74 2.85 -4.63
C THR A 49 -7.99 1.52 -4.64
N ALA A 50 -8.49 0.51 -3.94
CA ALA A 50 -7.88 -0.82 -3.91
C ALA A 50 -7.85 -1.46 -5.30
N GLN A 51 -8.93 -1.33 -6.07
CA GLN A 51 -8.97 -1.83 -7.44
C GLN A 51 -8.02 -1.08 -8.36
N ALA A 52 -7.91 0.24 -8.22
CA ALA A 52 -6.93 1.03 -8.95
C ALA A 52 -5.49 0.62 -8.59
N ALA A 53 -5.22 0.35 -7.31
CA ALA A 53 -3.94 -0.14 -6.84
C ALA A 53 -3.57 -1.53 -7.39
N ALA A 54 -4.55 -2.43 -7.48
CA ALA A 54 -4.37 -3.77 -8.05
C ALA A 54 -3.96 -3.75 -9.54
N ASN A 55 -4.36 -2.70 -10.27
CA ASN A 55 -4.01 -2.54 -11.67
C ASN A 55 -2.61 -1.92 -11.88
N ILE A 56 -1.89 -1.56 -10.81
CA ILE A 56 -0.53 -1.02 -10.91
C ILE A 56 0.44 -2.15 -11.24
N ALA A 57 1.13 -2.02 -12.38
CA ALA A 57 2.06 -3.04 -12.84
C ALA A 57 3.20 -3.29 -11.84
N GLY A 58 3.33 -4.53 -11.38
CA GLY A 58 4.36 -4.97 -10.43
C GLY A 58 3.88 -5.01 -8.98
N ILE A 59 2.61 -4.71 -8.69
CA ILE A 59 2.01 -5.05 -7.40
C ILE A 59 1.55 -6.50 -7.43
N ASP A 60 2.00 -7.28 -6.45
CA ASP A 60 1.65 -8.70 -6.29
C ASP A 60 0.43 -8.88 -5.39
N LYS A 61 0.22 -7.97 -4.43
CA LYS A 61 -0.89 -8.03 -3.48
C LYS A 61 -1.36 -6.66 -3.04
N VAL A 62 -2.68 -6.49 -2.95
CA VAL A 62 -3.31 -5.32 -2.33
C VAL A 62 -3.88 -5.73 -0.97
N LEU A 63 -3.40 -5.08 0.08
CA LEU A 63 -3.98 -5.13 1.42
C LEU A 63 -4.98 -4.00 1.56
N VAL A 64 -6.17 -4.32 2.06
CA VAL A 64 -7.26 -3.35 2.22
C VAL A 64 -7.66 -3.31 3.68
N ALA A 65 -7.57 -2.11 4.27
CA ALA A 65 -8.12 -1.81 5.58
C ALA A 65 -9.26 -0.79 5.39
N ASP A 66 -10.48 -1.32 5.24
CA ASP A 66 -11.68 -0.52 5.08
C ASP A 66 -12.37 -0.35 6.44
N ALA A 67 -12.20 0.82 7.05
CA ALA A 67 -12.82 1.17 8.32
C ALA A 67 -12.93 2.70 8.49
N GLU A 68 -13.93 3.14 9.26
CA GLU A 68 -14.18 4.56 9.53
C GLU A 68 -12.98 5.26 10.20
N GLN A 69 -12.25 4.58 11.08
CA GLN A 69 -11.06 5.12 11.73
C GLN A 69 -9.93 5.51 10.75
N TYR A 70 -9.92 4.93 9.54
CA TYR A 70 -8.96 5.26 8.49
C TYR A 70 -9.45 6.33 7.52
N ALA A 71 -10.67 6.87 7.68
CA ALA A 71 -11.28 7.85 6.78
C ALA A 71 -10.43 9.11 6.56
N HIS A 72 -9.57 9.48 7.52
CA HIS A 72 -8.70 10.65 7.40
C HIS A 72 -7.21 10.30 7.34
N GLN A 73 -6.87 9.00 7.26
CA GLN A 73 -5.50 8.51 7.21
C GLN A 73 -4.60 9.14 8.30
N LEU A 74 -5.13 9.30 9.51
CA LEU A 74 -4.39 9.88 10.63
C LEU A 74 -3.16 9.03 10.94
N ALA A 75 -2.03 9.69 11.20
CA ALA A 75 -0.76 9.01 11.42
C ALA A 75 -0.82 7.98 12.55
N GLU A 76 -1.51 8.28 13.66
CA GLU A 76 -1.69 7.38 14.80
C GLU A 76 -2.35 6.05 14.38
N GLU A 77 -3.47 6.15 13.65
CA GLU A 77 -4.29 5.02 13.21
C GLU A 77 -3.55 4.18 12.16
N VAL A 78 -2.92 4.84 11.18
CA VAL A 78 -2.18 4.16 10.11
C VAL A 78 -0.91 3.51 10.66
N ALA A 79 -0.20 4.16 11.58
CA ALA A 79 0.98 3.58 12.21
C ALA A 79 0.63 2.32 13.00
N GLY A 80 -0.45 2.35 13.80
CA GLY A 80 -0.93 1.18 14.52
C GLY A 80 -1.27 0.00 13.59
N LEU A 81 -1.93 0.29 12.47
CA LEU A 81 -2.20 -0.70 11.43
C LEU A 81 -0.90 -1.28 10.84
N VAL A 82 0.04 -0.44 10.43
CA VAL A 82 1.32 -0.89 9.84
C VAL A 82 2.11 -1.76 10.82
N VAL A 83 2.18 -1.36 12.09
CA VAL A 83 2.87 -2.17 13.13
C VAL A 83 2.22 -3.54 13.28
N SER A 84 0.89 -3.62 13.24
CA SER A 84 0.18 -4.90 13.40
C SER A 84 0.43 -5.92 12.28
N ILE A 85 0.93 -5.47 11.12
CA ILE A 85 1.25 -6.34 9.97
C ILE A 85 2.76 -6.42 9.69
N ALA A 86 3.59 -5.67 10.43
CA ALA A 86 5.01 -5.50 10.13
C ALA A 86 5.83 -6.80 10.25
N ASP A 87 5.44 -7.72 11.13
CA ASP A 87 6.11 -9.02 11.30
C ASP A 87 6.16 -9.85 9.99
N CYS A 88 5.23 -9.60 9.06
CA CYS A 88 5.21 -10.25 7.75
C CYS A 88 6.25 -9.68 6.76
N TYR A 89 6.89 -8.55 7.06
CA TYR A 89 7.71 -7.75 6.14
C TYR A 89 9.14 -7.53 6.66
N THR A 90 9.83 -8.63 6.98
CA THR A 90 11.19 -8.64 7.54
C THR A 90 12.26 -9.10 6.55
#